data_AF-A0A8E7U7H3-F1
#
_entry.id   AF-A0A8E7U7H3-F1
#
_cell.length_a   1.000
_cell.length_b   1.000
_cell.length_c   1.000
_cell.angle_alpha   90.00
_cell.angle_beta   90.00
_cell.angle_gamma   90.00
#
_symmetry.space_group_name_H-M   'P 1'
#
loop_
_entity.id
_entity.type
_entity.pdbx_description
1 polymer ?
#
loop_
_entity_poly.entity_id
_entity_poly.type
_entity_poly.pdbx_seq_one_letter_code
_entity_poly.pdbx_strand_id
1 'polypeptide(L)' 'MPLIDYIKKYYNGNQASFARLTGVQPAQVTQWLDKKFIVVDHTLYSPRRKLGT' A
#
# COMPACT_ATOMS: atom_id res chain seq x y z
N MET A 1 5.67 1.00 7.38
CA MET A 1 4.54 1.93 7.54
C MET A 1 3.30 1.41 6.81
N PRO A 2 2.07 1.77 7.21
CA PRO A 2 0.87 1.47 6.42
C PRO A 2 0.99 1.96 4.97
N LEU A 3 0.45 1.21 4.01
CA LEU A 3 0.49 1.58 2.58
C LEU A 3 -0.09 2.99 2.33
N ILE A 4 -1.19 3.35 3.01
CA ILE A 4 -1.80 4.66 2.84
C ILE A 4 -0.86 5.82 3.22
N ASP A 5 -0.04 5.64 4.25
CA ASP A 5 0.91 6.65 4.70
C ASP A 5 2.10 6.75 3.76
N TYR A 6 2.52 5.62 3.18
CA TYR A 6 3.52 5.60 2.12
C TYR A 6 3.03 6.37 0.87
N ILE A 7 1.79 6.17 0.44
CA ILE A 7 1.18 6.90 -0.68
C ILE A 7 1.09 8.40 -0.36
N LYS A 8 0.69 8.77 0.87
CA LYS A 8 0.70 10.17 1.31
C LYS A 8 2.08 10.80 1.22
N LYS A 9 3.11 10.11 1.73
CA LYS A 9 4.48 10.62 1.81
C LYS A 9 5.18 10.75 0.46
N TYR A 10 5.03 9.76 -0.43
CA TYR A 10 5.81 9.66 -1.66
C TYR A 10 5.02 9.97 -2.95
N TYR A 11 3.69 10.05 -2.85
CA TYR A 11 2.79 10.26 -3.99
C TYR A 11 1.74 11.35 -3.74
N ASN A 12 1.97 12.21 -2.74
CA ASN A 12 1.05 13.29 -2.34
C ASN A 12 -0.39 12.82 -2.05
N GLY A 13 -0.54 11.59 -1.57
CA GLY A 13 -1.84 10.98 -1.28
C GLY A 13 -2.60 10.50 -2.53
N ASN A 14 -2.01 10.65 -3.72
CA ASN A 14 -2.66 10.28 -4.98
C ASN A 14 -2.47 8.79 -5.28
N GLN A 15 -3.51 8.00 -4.98
CA GLN A 15 -3.54 6.56 -5.23
C GLN A 15 -3.47 6.21 -6.72
N ALA A 16 -4.03 7.05 -7.61
CA ALA A 16 -3.99 6.83 -9.05
C ALA A 16 -2.56 7.02 -9.59
N SER A 17 -1.84 8.04 -9.11
CA SER A 17 -0.42 8.24 -9.42
C SER A 17 0.44 7.07 -8.92
N PHE A 18 0.21 6.61 -7.69
CA PHE A 18 0.88 5.42 -7.16
C PHE A 18 0.64 4.18 -8.03
N ALA A 19 -0.62 3.90 -8.39
CA ALA A 19 -0.98 2.78 -9.25
C ALA A 19 -0.27 2.87 -10.61
N ARG A 20 -0.35 4.03 -11.27
CA ARG A 20 0.28 4.27 -12.58
C ARG A 20 1.80 4.10 -12.55
N LEU A 21 2.47 4.66 -11.54
CA LEU A 21 3.93 4.64 -11.44
C LEU A 21 4.49 3.29 -11.00
N THR A 22 3.69 2.47 -10.30
CA THR A 22 4.08 1.11 -9.89
C THR A 22 3.57 0.01 -10.82
N GLY A 23 2.88 0.38 -11.91
CA GLY A 23 2.44 -0.55 -12.95
C GLY A 23 1.29 -1.46 -12.52
N VAL A 24 0.47 -1.04 -11.55
CA VAL A 24 -0.68 -1.82 -11.07
C VAL A 24 -1.99 -1.10 -11.32
N GLN A 25 -3.08 -1.86 -11.32
CA GLN A 25 -4.43 -1.31 -11.51
C GLN A 25 -4.91 -0.58 -10.23
N PRO A 26 -5.67 0.52 -10.33
CA PRO A 26 -6.22 1.21 -9.16
C PRO A 26 -7.02 0.29 -8.22
N ALA A 27 -7.80 -0.64 -8.78
CA ALA A 27 -8.55 -1.62 -8.01
C ALA A 27 -7.65 -2.54 -7.15
N GLN A 28 -6.42 -2.83 -7.61
CA GLN A 28 -5.45 -3.59 -6.84
C GLN A 28 -4.92 -2.79 -5.64
N VAL A 29 -4.70 -1.47 -5.81
CA VAL A 29 -4.32 -0.57 -4.71
C VAL A 29 -5.44 -0.51 -3.66
N THR A 30 -6.70 -0.40 -4.09
CA THR A 30 -7.85 -0.46 -3.17
C THR A 30 -7.85 -1.75 -2.37
N GLN A 31 -7.68 -2.91 -3.01
CA GLN A 31 -7.60 -4.20 -2.31
C GLN A 31 -6.44 -4.26 -1.30
N TRP A 32 -5.28 -3.69 -1.63
CA TRP A 32 -4.15 -3.63 -0.70
C TRP A 32 -4.43 -2.74 0.52
N LEU A 33 -5.09 -1.60 0.31
CA LEU A 33 -5.52 -0.70 1.38
C LEU A 33 -6.53 -1.38 2.31
N ASP A 34 -7.55 -2.03 1.74
CA ASP A 34 -8.58 -2.75 2.51
C ASP A 34 -7.98 -3.92 3.31
N LYS A 35 -7.04 -4.64 2.69
CA LYS A 35 -6.29 -5.74 3.34
C LYS A 35 -5.15 -5.24 4.25
N LYS A 36 -5.05 -3.93 4.48
CA LYS A 36 -4.10 -3.28 5.40
C LYS A 36 -2.64 -3.64 5.11
N PHE A 37 -2.26 -3.62 3.84
CA PHE A 37 -0.88 -3.83 3.41
C PHE A 37 0.05 -2.77 4.00
N ILE A 38 1.30 -3.16 4.22
CA ILE A 38 2.35 -2.29 4.77
C ILE A 38 3.53 -2.22 3.80
N VAL A 39 4.30 -1.14 3.89
CA VAL A 39 5.56 -0.97 3.17
C VAL A 39 6.71 -0.97 4.17
N VAL A 40 7.75 -1.78 3.89
CA VAL A 40 9.02 -1.84 4.62
C VAL A 40 10.12 -1.76 3.58
N ASP A 41 11.07 -0.84 3.73
CA ASP A 41 12.18 -0.60 2.79
C ASP A 41 11.73 -0.55 1.32
N HIS A 42 10.74 0.31 1.04
CA HIS A 42 10.11 0.48 -0.27
C HIS A 42 9.49 -0.79 -0.89
N THR A 43 9.36 -1.86 -0.10
CA THR A 43 8.77 -3.15 -0.51
C THR A 43 7.40 -3.35 0.12
N LEU A 44 6.43 -3.79 -0.69
CA LEU A 44 5.04 -3.98 -0.26
C LEU A 44 4.81 -5.39 0.31
N TYR A 45 4.26 -5.46 1.52
CA TYR A 45 3.96 -6.70 2.23
C TYR A 45 2.47 -6.82 2.55
N SER A 46 1.94 -8.03 2.34
CA SER A 46 0.60 -8.44 2.76
C SER A 46 0.64 -9.01 4.19
N PRO A 47 -0.24 -8.58 5.11
CA PRO A 47 -0.41 -9.25 6.40
C PRO A 47 -0.81 -10.72 6.18
N ARG A 48 -0.11 -11.65 6.84
CA ARG A 48 -0.38 -13.11 6.71
C ARG A 48 -0.98 -13.72 7.97
N ARG A 49 -0.44 -13.37 9.13
CA ARG A 49 -0.87 -13.89 10.41
C ARG A 49 -0.80 -12.79 11.46
N LYS A 50 -1.86 -12.67 12.25
CA LYS A 50 -1.82 -11.89 13.48
C LYS A 50 -1.15 -12.76 14.54
N LEU A 51 0.01 -12.33 15.02
CA LEU A 51 0.59 -12.90 16.23
C LEU A 51 -0.21 -12.32 17.41
N GLY A 52 -0.53 -13.16 18.39
CA GLY A 52 -1.38 -12.76 19.53
C GLY A 52 -0.85 -11.53 20.26
N THR A 53 -1.73 -10.89 21.00
CA THR A 53 -1.41 -9.79 21.93
C THR A 53 -1.27 -10.32 23.33
#